data_AF-A0A2V8LIQ0-F1
#
_entry.id   AF-A0A2V8LIQ0-F1
#
_cell.length_a   1.000
_cell.length_b   1.000
_cell.length_c   1.000
_cell.angle_alpha   90.00
_cell.angle_beta   90.00
_cell.angle_gamma   90.00
#
_symmetry.space_group_name_H-M   'P 1'
#
loop_
_entity.id
_entity.type
_entity.pdbx_description
1 polymer ?
#
loop_
_entity_poly.entity_id
_entity_poly.type
_entity_poly.pdbx_seq_one_letter_code
_entity_poly.pdbx_strand_id
1 'polypeptide(L)' 'IDLRAASPANGEAVIDVFSFMGGIEIRVPPDWTVESRVNPIMGAFEDEAEPPKDASKRLVVRGYAVMGGVEVSN' A
#
# COMPACT_ATOMS: atom_id res chain seq x y z
N ILE A 1 -9.27 -0.89 -0.49
CA ILE A 1 -9.33 0.14 0.58
C ILE A 1 -9.06 1.48 -0.06
N ASP A 2 -9.84 2.51 0.27
CA ASP A 2 -9.66 3.87 -0.26
C ASP A 2 -9.25 4.82 0.87
N LEU A 3 -8.03 5.34 0.80
CA LEU A 3 -7.44 6.28 1.75
C LEU A 3 -7.36 7.70 1.19
N ARG A 4 -7.89 7.98 -0.01
CA ARG A 4 -7.74 9.29 -0.68
C ARG A 4 -8.33 10.46 0.13
N ALA A 5 -9.27 10.18 1.03
CA ALA A 5 -9.85 11.15 1.96
C ALA A 5 -9.27 11.08 3.39
N ALA A 6 -8.21 10.30 3.61
CA ALA A 6 -7.58 10.10 4.90
C ALA A 6 -6.28 10.91 5.04
N SER A 7 -5.88 11.21 6.28
CA SER A 7 -4.56 11.74 6.61
C SER A 7 -4.02 11.03 7.85
N PRO A 8 -2.75 10.57 7.88
CA PRO A 8 -2.19 9.93 9.06
C PRO A 8 -1.94 11.00 10.12
N ALA A 9 -2.26 10.71 11.38
CA ALA A 9 -2.07 11.66 12.48
C ALA A 9 -0.59 12.03 12.71
N ASN A 10 0.33 11.09 12.46
CA ASN A 10 1.76 11.24 12.72
C ASN A 10 2.61 11.17 11.44
N GLY A 11 2.02 11.45 10.27
CA GLY A 11 2.72 11.32 8.98
C GLY A 11 3.00 9.87 8.54
N GLU A 12 2.72 8.87 9.36
CA GLU A 12 2.83 7.46 9.00
C GLU A 12 1.51 6.71 9.23
N ALA A 13 1.12 5.91 8.23
CA ALA A 13 0.06 4.92 8.32
C ALA A 13 0.66 3.53 8.07
N VAL A 14 0.20 2.52 8.81
CA VAL A 14 0.63 1.13 8.63
C VAL A 14 -0.59 0.26 8.36
N ILE A 15 -0.52 -0.56 7.31
CA ILE A 15 -1.55 -1.54 6.97
C ILE A 15 -0.92 -2.93 6.95
N ASP A 16 -1.51 -3.82 7.74
CA ASP A 16 -1.22 -5.25 7.73
C ASP A 16 -2.12 -5.94 6.69
N VAL A 17 -1.51 -6.54 5.66
CA VAL A 17 -2.20 -7.24 4.58
C VAL A 17 -1.95 -8.74 4.63
N PHE A 18 -3.00 -9.53 4.45
CA PHE A 18 -2.91 -10.97 4.22
C PHE A 18 -3.85 -11.33 3.08
N SER A 19 -3.28 -11.65 1.92
CA SER A 19 -4.04 -12.18 0.78
C SER A 19 -3.72 -13.66 0.60
N PHE A 20 -4.75 -14.48 0.43
CA PHE A 20 -4.63 -15.89 0.05
C PHE A 20 -5.60 -16.16 -1.08
N MET A 21 -5.08 -16.48 -2.29
CA MET A 21 -5.89 -16.68 -3.50
C MET A 21 -6.85 -15.50 -3.79
N GLY A 22 -6.31 -14.28 -3.94
CA GLY A 22 -7.08 -13.06 -4.20
C GLY A 22 -6.24 -11.80 -4.38
N GLY A 23 -6.90 -10.65 -4.58
CA GLY A 23 -6.26 -9.34 -4.75
C GLY A 23 -6.67 -8.35 -3.66
N ILE A 24 -5.73 -7.51 -3.21
CA ILE A 24 -6.01 -6.36 -2.33
C ILE A 24 -5.63 -5.09 -3.10
N GLU A 25 -6.61 -4.23 -3.38
CA GLU A 25 -6.38 -2.91 -3.98
C GLU A 25 -6.36 -1.85 -2.86
N ILE A 26 -5.36 -0.98 -2.85
CA ILE A 26 -5.20 0.11 -1.90
C ILE A 26 -5.03 1.41 -2.69
N ARG A 27 -5.95 2.36 -2.51
CA ARG A 27 -5.85 3.70 -3.09
C ARG A 27 -5.35 4.69 -2.07
N VAL A 28 -4.26 5.38 -2.37
CA VAL A 28 -3.63 6.36 -1.49
C VAL A 28 -3.75 7.78 -2.05
N PRO A 29 -3.76 8.82 -1.21
CA PRO A 29 -3.59 10.19 -1.67
C PRO A 29 -2.27 10.37 -2.44
N PRO A 30 -2.20 11.28 -3.44
CA PRO A 30 -0.98 11.52 -4.23
C PRO A 30 0.15 12.21 -3.44
N ASP A 31 -0.12 12.68 -2.22
CA ASP A 31 0.86 13.26 -1.29
C ASP A 31 1.50 12.23 -0.35
N TRP A 32 1.24 10.93 -0.55
CA TRP A 32 1.77 9.86 0.31
C TRP A 32 2.84 9.04 -0.41
N THR A 33 3.94 8.76 0.30
CA THR A 33 4.95 7.79 -0.14
C THR A 33 4.51 6.38 0.25
N VAL A 34 4.56 5.44 -0.70
CA VAL A 34 4.28 4.02 -0.41
C VAL A 34 5.60 3.30 -0.08
N GLU A 35 5.61 2.55 1.01
CA GLU A 35 6.70 1.63 1.36
C GLU A 35 6.16 0.19 1.42
N SER A 36 6.66 -0.65 0.52
CA SER A 36 6.33 -2.08 0.52
C SER A 36 7.22 -2.87 1.48
N ARG A 37 6.59 -3.56 2.42
CA ARG A 37 7.17 -4.60 3.29
C ARG A 37 6.35 -5.89 3.19
N VAL A 38 5.75 -6.14 2.03
CA VAL A 38 4.97 -7.34 1.75
C VAL A 38 5.93 -8.45 1.32
N ASN A 39 5.72 -9.65 1.86
CA ASN A 39 6.42 -10.86 1.45
C ASN A 39 5.49 -11.66 0.50
N PRO A 40 5.70 -11.60 -0.82
CA PRO A 40 4.92 -12.39 -1.76
C PRO A 40 5.39 -13.86 -1.74
N ILE A 41 4.46 -14.79 -1.62
CA ILE A 41 4.66 -16.24 -1.69
C ILE A 41 3.78 -16.75 -2.84
N MET A 42 4.32 -16.77 -4.06
CA MET A 42 3.58 -16.99 -5.32
C MET A 42 2.55 -15.89 -5.62
N GLY A 43 2.94 -14.63 -5.54
CA GLY A 43 2.06 -13.49 -5.81
C GLY A 43 2.81 -12.28 -6.34
N ALA A 44 2.14 -11.15 -6.47
CA ALA A 44 2.74 -9.88 -6.86
C ALA A 44 2.40 -8.76 -5.88
N PHE A 45 3.32 -7.81 -5.73
CA PHE A 45 3.05 -6.51 -5.15
C PHE A 45 3.33 -5.47 -6.25
N GLU A 46 2.32 -4.71 -6.62
CA GLU A 46 2.37 -3.71 -7.68
C GLU A 46 2.17 -2.33 -7.06
N ASP A 47 3.13 -1.45 -7.28
CA ASP A 47 3.11 -0.06 -6.85
C ASP A 47 3.01 0.83 -8.09
N GLU A 48 1.80 1.30 -8.37
CA GLU A 48 1.50 2.27 -9.42
C GLU A 48 1.34 3.68 -8.85
N ALA A 49 1.63 3.91 -7.57
CA ALA A 49 1.54 5.24 -6.99
C ALA A 49 2.62 6.16 -7.57
N GLU A 50 2.20 7.33 -8.06
CA GLU A 50 3.17 8.33 -8.51
C GLU A 50 4.03 8.82 -7.34
N PRO A 51 5.33 9.13 -7.57
CA PRO A 51 6.19 9.68 -6.54
C PRO A 51 5.60 10.98 -5.97
N PRO A 52 5.43 11.10 -4.64
CA PRO A 52 4.83 12.28 -4.05
C PRO A 52 5.76 13.49 -4.18
N LYS A 53 5.16 14.67 -4.36
CA LYS A 53 5.90 15.95 -4.42
C LYS A 53 6.52 16.35 -3.08
N ASP A 54 5.94 15.85 -1.98
CA ASP A 54 6.38 16.09 -0.61
C ASP A 54 6.28 14.76 0.15
N ALA A 55 7.41 14.28 0.69
CA ALA A 55 7.51 12.99 1.38
C ALA A 55 7.07 13.05 2.86
N SER A 56 6.27 14.04 3.24
CA SER A 56 5.81 14.26 4.62
C SER A 56 4.87 13.18 5.17
N LYS A 57 4.19 12.43 4.28
CA LYS A 57 3.28 11.34 4.65
C LYS A 57 3.69 10.04 3.99
N ARG A 58 3.51 8.92 4.69
CA ARG A 58 3.84 7.60 4.17
C ARG A 58 2.88 6.51 4.60
N LEU A 59 2.65 5.56 3.70
CA LEU A 59 1.96 4.30 3.96
C LEU A 59 2.97 3.16 3.95
N VAL A 60 3.07 2.42 5.05
CA VAL A 60 3.80 1.16 5.12
C VAL A 60 2.82 0.01 4.96
N VAL A 61 2.92 -0.71 3.83
CA VAL A 61 2.12 -1.91 3.58
C VAL A 61 2.97 -3.12 3.94
N ARG A 62 2.55 -3.92 4.92
CA ARG A 62 3.33 -5.09 5.37
C ARG A 62 2.47 -6.33 5.52
N GLY A 63 3.08 -7.50 5.37
CA GLY A 63 2.39 -8.77 5.55
C GLY A 63 2.70 -9.76 4.44
N TYR A 64 1.71 -10.57 4.04
CA TYR A 64 1.92 -11.70 3.12
C TYR A 64 0.89 -11.69 1.99
N ALA A 65 1.36 -11.96 0.77
CA ALA A 65 0.50 -12.19 -0.40
C ALA A 65 0.78 -13.60 -0.95
N VAL A 66 -0.16 -14.52 -0.75
CA VAL A 66 -0.01 -15.93 -1.14
C VAL A 66 -0.94 -16.27 -2.30
N MET A 67 -0.41 -16.65 -3.46
CA MET A 67 -1.23 -16.93 -4.66
C MET A 67 -2.16 -15.78 -5.05
N GLY A 68 -1.71 -14.54 -4.89
CA GLY A 68 -2.53 -13.34 -4.99
C GLY A 68 -1.73 -12.06 -5.23
N GLY A 69 -2.44 -10.93 -5.34
CA GLY A 69 -1.85 -9.61 -5.62
C GLY A 69 -2.12 -8.59 -4.53
N VAL A 70 -1.20 -7.65 -4.33
CA VAL A 70 -1.47 -6.40 -3.62
C VAL A 70 -1.11 -5.26 -4.56
N GLU A 71 -2.09 -4.42 -4.86
CA GLU A 71 -1.95 -3.29 -5.78
C GLU A 71 -2.12 -2.00 -4.99
N VAL A 72 -1.21 -1.05 -5.21
CA VAL A 72 -1.28 0.28 -4.62
C VAL A 72 -1.28 1.32 -5.74
N SER A 73 -2.25 2.21 -5.74
CA SER A 73 -2.42 3.27 -6.74
C SER A 73 -2.92 4.58 -6.11
N ASN A 74 -2.90 5.69 -6.85
CA ASN A 74 -3.35 7.01 -6.39
C ASN A 74 -4.64 7.51 -7.07
#